data_AF-A0A3B0ZGR0-F1
#
_entry.id   AF-A0A3B0ZGR0-F1
#
_cell.length_a   1.000
_cell.length_b   1.000
_cell.length_c   1.000
_cell.angle_alpha   90.00
_cell.angle_beta   90.00
_cell.angle_gamma   90.00
#
_symmetry.space_group_name_H-M   'P 1'
#
loop_
_entity.id
_entity.type
_entity.pdbx_description
1 polymer ?
#
loop_
_entity_poly.entity_id
_entity_poly.type
_entity_poly.pdbx_seq_one_letter_code
_entity_poly.pdbx_strand_id
1 'polypeptide(L)' 'YIHHWKIKPNGTEGYRTAEVTIGGVDCDALSSKTMESTQVKGLFFIGEVVDVTGWLGGYNFQWAWASGWCAGQYT' A
#
# COMPACT_ATOMS: atom_id res chain seq x y z
N TYR A 1 0.26 -0.77 39.58
CA TYR A 1 0.31 -2.11 38.96
C TYR A 1 -0.53 -2.25 37.69
N ILE A 2 -1.59 -1.47 37.47
CA ILE A 2 -2.45 -1.54 36.25
C ILE A 2 -1.77 -0.92 35.01
N HIS A 3 -0.87 0.06 35.19
CA HIS A 3 -0.26 0.81 34.08
C HIS A 3 0.86 0.09 33.31
N HIS A 4 1.32 -1.08 33.76
CA HIS A 4 2.47 -1.78 33.16
C HIS A 4 2.16 -3.25 32.85
N TRP A 5 0.99 -3.50 32.25
CA TRP A 5 0.63 -4.84 31.82
C TRP A 5 1.44 -5.23 30.58
N LYS A 6 2.36 -6.20 30.75
CA LYS A 6 3.13 -6.78 29.64
C LYS A 6 2.34 -7.91 29.01
N ILE A 7 1.99 -7.74 27.74
CA ILE A 7 1.31 -8.75 26.93
C ILE A 7 2.28 -9.20 25.83
N LYS A 8 2.43 -10.51 25.66
CA LYS A 8 3.18 -11.11 24.55
C LYS A 8 2.19 -11.80 23.61
N PRO A 9 1.81 -11.19 22.48
CA PRO A 9 0.94 -11.84 21.51
C PRO A 9 1.65 -13.05 20.88
N ASN A 10 0.90 -14.13 20.63
CA ASN A 10 1.43 -15.36 20.03
C ASN A 10 1.53 -15.32 18.49
N GLY A 11 0.89 -14.34 17.83
CA GLY A 11 0.88 -14.21 16.37
C GLY A 11 -0.16 -13.18 15.90
N THR A 12 -0.37 -13.11 14.58
CA THR A 12 -1.44 -12.30 13.94
C THR A 12 -2.55 -13.22 13.41
N GLU A 13 -3.76 -12.68 13.25
CA GLU A 13 -4.91 -13.46 12.74
C GLU A 13 -4.81 -13.78 11.23
N GLY A 14 -3.86 -13.17 10.52
CA GLY A 14 -3.60 -13.40 9.11
C GLY A 14 -4.54 -12.64 8.15
N TYR A 15 -4.40 -12.91 6.86
CA TYR A 15 -5.03 -12.11 5.78
C TYR A 15 -6.56 -12.13 5.77
N ARG A 16 -7.22 -13.11 6.40
CA ARG A 16 -8.69 -13.18 6.41
C ARG A 16 -9.33 -12.07 7.24
N THR A 17 -8.60 -11.51 8.20
CA THR A 17 -9.08 -10.40 9.05
C THR A 17 -8.20 -9.16 8.94
N ALA A 18 -7.10 -9.20 8.19
CA ALA A 18 -6.27 -8.03 7.92
C ALA A 18 -7.01 -7.04 7.00
N GLU A 19 -6.98 -5.77 7.37
CA GLU A 19 -7.61 -4.69 6.57
C GLU A 19 -6.72 -4.19 5.43
N VAL A 20 -5.41 -4.47 5.46
CA VAL A 20 -4.43 -4.03 4.47
C VAL A 20 -3.27 -5.01 4.35
N THR A 21 -2.70 -5.10 3.15
CA THR A 21 -1.48 -5.86 2.88
C THR A 21 -0.23 -4.98 3.04
N ILE A 22 0.78 -5.48 3.76
CA ILE A 22 2.12 -4.89 3.80
C ILE A 22 2.97 -5.57 2.72
N GLY A 23 3.70 -4.79 1.92
CA GLY A 23 4.41 -5.27 0.73
C GLY A 23 3.62 -4.99 -0.56
N GLY A 24 4.17 -5.39 -1.70
CA GLY A 24 3.52 -5.21 -3.00
C GLY A 24 4.55 -5.12 -4.13
N VAL A 25 4.16 -4.49 -5.23
CA VAL A 25 5.07 -4.10 -6.29
C VAL A 25 6.04 -3.05 -5.75
N ASP A 26 7.34 -3.30 -5.95
CA ASP A 26 8.42 -2.43 -5.52
C ASP A 26 8.25 -1.01 -6.09
N CYS A 27 8.28 -0.01 -5.21
CA CYS A 27 8.17 1.39 -5.57
C CYS A 27 9.33 1.85 -6.47
N ASP A 28 10.53 1.27 -6.32
CA ASP A 28 11.69 1.61 -7.16
C ASP A 28 11.54 1.10 -8.60
N ALA A 29 10.64 0.14 -8.82
CA ALA A 29 10.29 -0.36 -10.15
C ALA A 29 9.21 0.50 -10.85
N LEU A 30 8.74 1.58 -10.23
CA LEU A 30 7.69 2.44 -10.75
C LEU A 30 8.15 3.90 -10.85
N SER A 31 7.68 4.60 -11.88
CA SER A 31 7.79 6.05 -11.96
C SER A 31 6.93 6.71 -10.90
N SER A 32 7.53 7.45 -9.96
CA SER A 32 6.80 8.18 -8.91
C SER A 32 5.86 9.28 -9.44
N LYS A 33 6.01 9.70 -10.70
CA LYS A 33 5.15 10.71 -11.34
C LYS A 33 3.97 10.10 -12.10
N THR A 34 4.19 8.97 -12.77
CA THR A 34 3.23 8.40 -13.73
C THR A 34 2.64 7.07 -13.28
N MET A 35 3.23 6.42 -12.28
CA MET A 35 2.91 5.05 -11.85
C MET A 35 3.17 3.97 -12.92
N GLU A 36 3.90 4.31 -13.99
CA GLU A 36 4.31 3.37 -15.05
C GLU A 36 5.49 2.52 -14.58
N SER A 37 5.52 1.25 -14.98
CA SER A 37 6.64 0.35 -14.76
C SER A 37 7.89 0.82 -15.50
N THR A 38 9.03 0.82 -14.81
CA THR A 38 10.33 1.09 -15.42
C THR A 38 10.81 -0.04 -16.34
N GLN A 39 10.24 -1.23 -16.20
CA GLN A 39 10.63 -2.44 -16.94
C GLN A 39 9.76 -2.69 -18.17
N VAL A 40 8.48 -2.29 -18.14
CA VAL A 40 7.52 -2.55 -19.21
C VAL A 40 6.74 -1.27 -19.53
N LYS A 41 6.94 -0.73 -20.73
CA LYS A 41 6.22 0.45 -21.20
C LYS A 41 4.73 0.17 -21.37
N GLY A 42 3.88 1.10 -20.96
CA GLY A 42 2.42 1.00 -21.01
C GLY A 42 1.80 0.13 -19.90
N LEU A 43 2.61 -0.40 -18.97
CA LEU A 43 2.12 -1.13 -17.81
C LEU A 43 2.14 -0.22 -16.58
N PHE A 44 1.01 -0.13 -15.88
CA PHE A 44 0.83 0.74 -14.71
C PHE A 44 0.36 -0.05 -13.49
N PHE A 45 0.80 0.37 -12.30
CA PHE A 45 0.38 -0.21 -11.03
C PHE A 45 -0.09 0.90 -10.09
N ILE A 46 -1.26 0.73 -9.48
CA ILE A 46 -1.91 1.76 -8.64
C ILE A 46 -2.58 1.12 -7.41
N GLY A 47 -2.80 1.92 -6.37
CA GLY A 47 -3.49 1.49 -5.16
C GLY A 47 -2.69 0.48 -4.33
N GLU A 48 -3.41 -0.39 -3.62
CA GLU A 48 -2.86 -1.32 -2.61
C GLU A 48 -1.92 -2.38 -3.18
N VAL A 49 -1.88 -2.59 -4.51
CA VAL A 49 -0.94 -3.54 -5.13
C VAL A 49 0.51 -3.03 -5.09
N VAL A 50 0.70 -1.71 -4.94
CA VAL A 50 2.03 -1.09 -4.79
C VAL A 50 2.42 -1.16 -3.31
N ASP A 51 3.71 -1.33 -3.02
CA ASP A 51 4.26 -1.36 -1.66
C ASP A 51 4.17 0.02 -0.96
N VAL A 52 2.94 0.48 -0.71
CA VAL A 52 2.59 1.70 -0.01
C VAL A 52 1.43 1.40 0.94
N THR A 53 1.75 1.34 2.22
CA THR A 53 0.75 1.09 3.27
C THR A 53 0.52 2.35 4.11
N GLY A 54 -0.71 2.87 4.08
CA GLY A 54 -1.14 3.97 4.93
C GLY A 54 -1.56 3.51 6.32
N TRP A 55 -1.54 4.43 7.28
CA TRP A 55 -2.11 4.20 8.61
C TRP A 55 -3.64 4.04 8.55
N LEU A 56 -4.23 3.49 9.62
CA LEU A 56 -5.67 3.44 9.77
C LEU A 56 -6.27 4.86 9.79
N GLY A 57 -7.43 5.06 9.16
CA GLY A 57 -8.11 6.35 9.12
C GLY A 57 -8.18 7.01 7.74
N GLY A 58 -8.25 6.24 6.66
CA GLY A 58 -8.54 6.74 5.31
C GLY A 58 -7.32 6.99 4.41
N TYR A 59 -6.09 6.81 4.92
CA TYR A 59 -4.86 7.01 4.15
C TYR A 59 -4.74 6.03 2.97
N ASN A 60 -5.16 4.78 3.13
CA ASN A 60 -5.16 3.79 2.04
C ASN A 60 -6.11 4.19 0.91
N PHE A 61 -7.29 4.74 1.24
CA PHE A 61 -8.20 5.28 0.23
C PHE A 61 -7.59 6.49 -0.48
N GLN A 62 -7.02 7.44 0.27
CA GLN A 62 -6.34 8.59 -0.32
C GLN A 62 -5.24 8.18 -1.29
N TRP A 63 -4.45 7.16 -0.93
CA TRP A 63 -3.42 6.59 -1.81
C TRP A 63 -4.01 5.98 -3.08
N ALA A 64 -5.08 5.19 -2.96
CA ALA A 64 -5.77 4.61 -4.12
C ALA A 64 -6.28 5.69 -5.09
N TRP A 65 -6.85 6.78 -4.58
CA TRP A 65 -7.32 7.90 -5.41
C TRP A 65 -6.18 8.66 -6.08
N ALA A 66 -5.11 8.98 -5.33
CA ALA A 66 -4.00 9.78 -5.84
C ALA A 66 -3.20 9.01 -6.92
N SER A 67 -2.86 7.75 -6.65
CA SER A 67 -2.11 6.91 -7.59
C SER A 67 -2.92 6.62 -8.87
N GLY A 68 -4.22 6.33 -8.73
CA GLY A 68 -5.13 6.14 -9.85
C GLY A 68 -5.28 7.40 -10.71
N TRP A 69 -5.43 8.57 -10.08
CA TRP A 69 -5.47 9.84 -10.81
C TRP A 69 -4.17 10.08 -11.58
N CYS A 70 -3.02 9.92 -10.94
CA CYS A 70 -1.72 10.08 -11.59
C CYS A 70 -1.60 9.20 -12.82
N ALA A 71 -1.85 7.88 -12.71
CA ALA A 71 -1.76 6.97 -13.86
C ALA A 71 -2.70 7.38 -15.01
N GLY A 72 -3.94 7.73 -14.69
CA GLY A 72 -4.95 8.12 -15.69
C GLY A 72 -4.67 9.42 -16.45
N GLN A 73 -3.70 10.24 -16.00
CA GLN A 73 -3.25 11.43 -16.74
C GLN A 73 -2.19 11.12 -17.81
N TYR A 74 -1.60 9.91 -17.81
CA TYR A 74 -0.50 9.52 -18.72
C TYR A 74 -0.82 8.27 -19.56
N THR A 75 -2.07 7.80 -19.54
CA THR A 75 -2.61 6.73 -20.41
C THR A 75 -3.11 7.25 -21.74
#